data_AF-A0A957MAJ9-F1
#
_entry.id   AF-A0A957MAJ9-F1
#
_cell.length_a   1.000
_cell.length_b   1.000
_cell.length_c   1.000
_cell.angle_alpha   90.00
_cell.angle_beta   90.00
_cell.angle_gamma   90.00
#
_symmetry.space_group_name_H-M   'P 1'
#
loop_
_entity.id
_entity.type
_entity.pdbx_description
1 polymer ?
#
loop_
_entity_poly.entity_id
_entity_poly.type
_entity_poly.pdbx_seq_one_letter_code
_entity_poly.pdbx_strand_id
1 'polypeptide(L)'
;RRGSENNDPLRRSGYQANSHGGLIGGITTGMPLVFRVGFKPTSTITRPQQSVRKNLEEIDFELRKGRHDPCVGVRAGVTLESRVAIDLLNAVLMHAASHVAPDAFRLFE
;
A
#
# COMPACT_ATOMS: atom_id res chain seq x y z
N ARG A 1 6.95 12.75 17.92
CA ARG A 1 8.13 13.60 17.61
C ARG A 1 7.68 15.06 17.64
N ARG A 2 8.55 16.03 17.96
CA ARG A 2 8.23 17.46 17.83
C ARG A 2 8.35 17.88 16.36
N GLY A 3 7.65 18.94 15.93
CA GLY A 3 7.73 19.42 14.54
C GLY A 3 9.15 19.77 14.09
N SER A 4 9.94 20.36 14.98
CA SER A 4 11.37 20.67 14.76
C SER A 4 12.24 19.44 14.49
N GLU A 5 11.80 18.25 14.87
CA GLU A 5 12.51 16.97 14.73
C GLU A 5 11.89 16.08 13.65
N ASN A 6 10.69 16.42 13.18
CA ASN A 6 9.92 15.59 12.26
C ASN A 6 10.10 15.98 10.79
N ASN A 7 10.60 17.20 10.53
CA ASN A 7 10.90 17.63 9.17
C ASN A 7 12.20 16.98 8.69
N ASP A 8 12.21 16.50 7.46
CA ASP A 8 13.46 16.10 6.79
C ASP A 8 14.11 17.36 6.18
N PRO A 9 15.32 17.77 6.63
CA PRO A 9 15.95 18.99 6.11
C PRO A 9 16.30 18.86 4.62
N LEU A 10 16.11 19.94 3.86
CA LEU A 10 16.53 20.04 2.46
C LEU A 10 17.82 20.85 2.36
N ARG A 11 18.85 20.31 1.68
CA ARG A 11 20.11 20.99 1.36
C ARG A 11 20.38 20.90 -0.14
N ARG A 12 21.49 21.48 -0.60
CA ARG A 12 21.90 21.45 -2.02
C ARG A 12 21.99 20.03 -2.60
N SER A 13 22.30 19.04 -1.77
CA SER A 13 22.36 17.62 -2.17
C SER A 13 21.00 16.90 -2.14
N GLY A 14 19.90 17.57 -1.80
CA GLY A 14 18.58 16.97 -1.63
C GLY A 14 18.17 16.81 -0.16
N TYR A 15 17.16 15.98 0.08
CA TYR A 15 16.66 15.68 1.43
C TYR A 15 17.71 14.92 2.23
N GLN A 16 17.96 15.35 3.47
CA GLN A 16 18.98 14.77 4.35
C GLN A 16 18.47 13.56 5.15
N ALA A 17 17.15 13.33 5.12
CA ALA A 17 16.48 12.21 5.77
C ALA A 17 15.23 11.84 4.96
N ASN A 18 14.60 10.72 5.32
CA ASN A 18 13.40 10.21 4.62
C ASN A 18 12.33 9.73 5.61
N SER A 19 12.13 10.47 6.71
CA SER A 19 11.06 10.19 7.65
C SER A 19 9.66 10.45 7.07
N HIS A 20 9.56 11.27 6.02
CA HIS A 20 8.36 11.43 5.18
C HIS A 20 8.14 10.26 4.19
N GLY A 21 9.01 9.23 4.18
CA GLY A 21 8.80 8.01 3.39
C GLY A 21 8.67 8.22 1.88
N GLY A 22 9.36 9.23 1.35
CA GLY A 22 9.36 9.59 -0.07
C GLY A 22 8.18 10.43 -0.55
N LEU A 23 7.25 10.83 0.33
CA LEU A 23 6.04 11.59 -0.02
C LEU A 23 5.84 12.80 0.91
N ILE A 24 5.59 13.98 0.33
CA ILE A 24 5.14 15.16 1.06
C ILE A 24 3.88 15.70 0.38
N GLY A 25 2.80 15.87 1.14
CA GLY A 25 1.53 16.39 0.60
C GLY A 25 0.95 15.54 -0.53
N GLY A 26 1.27 14.25 -0.59
CA GLY A 26 0.83 13.34 -1.66
C GLY A 26 1.69 13.36 -2.93
N ILE A 27 2.80 14.12 -2.93
CA ILE A 27 3.72 14.24 -4.08
C ILE A 27 5.04 13.54 -3.75
N THR A 28 5.61 12.84 -4.72
CA THR A 28 6.91 12.18 -4.60
C THR A 28 8.04 13.21 -4.45
N THR A 29 8.98 12.95 -3.55
CA THR A 29 10.10 13.86 -3.27
C THR A 29 11.40 13.50 -3.98
N GLY A 30 11.39 12.39 -4.75
CA GLY A 30 12.58 11.79 -5.35
C GLY A 30 13.36 10.87 -4.39
N MET A 31 13.02 10.86 -3.10
CA MET A 31 13.54 9.90 -2.13
C MET A 31 12.82 8.54 -2.25
N PRO A 32 13.42 7.43 -1.78
CA PRO A 32 12.76 6.12 -1.79
C PRO A 32 11.37 6.15 -1.13
N LEU A 33 10.39 5.51 -1.76
CA LEU A 33 9.07 5.32 -1.16
C LEU A 33 9.14 4.25 -0.06
N VAL A 34 8.72 4.60 1.15
CA VAL A 34 8.76 3.70 2.31
C VAL A 34 7.37 3.57 2.91
N PHE A 35 6.85 2.34 2.90
CA PHE A 35 5.54 2.01 3.45
C PHE A 35 5.69 1.03 4.61
N ARG A 36 4.87 1.22 5.65
CA ARG A 36 4.66 0.23 6.70
C ARG A 36 3.21 -0.22 6.65
N VAL A 37 3.00 -1.50 6.42
CA VAL A 37 1.66 -2.07 6.26
C VAL A 37 1.37 -3.02 7.41
N GLY A 38 0.24 -2.81 8.09
CA GLY A 38 -0.26 -3.72 9.10
C GLY A 38 -1.22 -4.73 8.49
N PHE A 39 -1.00 -6.02 8.73
CA PHE A 39 -1.93 -7.08 8.36
C PHE A 39 -2.63 -7.59 9.61
N LYS A 40 -3.96 -7.64 9.56
CA LYS A 40 -4.71 -8.38 10.58
C LYS A 40 -4.36 -9.88 10.51
N PRO A 41 -4.48 -10.61 11.62
CA PRO A 41 -4.40 -12.07 11.60
C PRO A 41 -5.42 -12.70 10.65
N THR A 42 -5.15 -13.93 10.21
CA THR A 42 -6.09 -14.73 9.42
C THR A 42 -7.41 -14.85 10.15
N SER A 43 -8.53 -14.54 9.47
CA SER A 43 -9.87 -14.55 10.10
C SER A 43 -10.27 -15.93 10.60
N THR A 44 -9.76 -16.97 9.95
CA THR A 44 -10.18 -18.34 10.20
C THR A 44 -9.12 -19.04 11.03
N ILE A 45 -9.54 -19.49 12.21
CA ILE A 45 -8.71 -20.19 13.18
C ILE A 45 -9.43 -21.45 13.63
N THR A 46 -8.70 -22.37 14.25
CA THR A 46 -9.25 -23.66 14.73
C THR A 46 -10.00 -23.55 16.05
N ARG A 47 -10.09 -22.35 16.64
CA ARG A 47 -10.85 -22.12 17.88
C ARG A 47 -12.31 -21.78 17.55
N PRO A 48 -13.29 -22.26 18.33
CA PRO A 48 -14.67 -21.83 18.21
C PRO A 48 -14.78 -20.31 18.35
N GLN A 49 -15.60 -19.67 17.53
CA GLN A 49 -15.84 -18.22 17.54
C GLN A 49 -17.35 -17.96 17.56
N GLN A 50 -17.79 -16.99 18.36
CA GLN A 50 -19.19 -16.57 18.38
C GLN A 50 -19.59 -15.96 17.03
N SER A 51 -20.73 -16.37 16.51
CA SER A 51 -21.26 -15.90 15.23
C SER A 51 -22.76 -16.13 15.14
N VAL A 52 -23.36 -15.77 14.01
CA VAL A 52 -24.77 -16.01 13.71
C VAL A 52 -24.93 -16.68 12.36
N ARG A 53 -25.96 -17.51 12.23
CA ARG A 53 -26.44 -18.01 10.93
C ARG A 53 -27.14 -16.90 10.16
N LYS A 54 -27.43 -17.15 8.87
CA LYS A 54 -28.18 -16.20 8.03
C LYS A 54 -29.59 -15.89 8.55
N ASN A 55 -30.19 -16.81 9.32
CA ASN A 55 -31.47 -16.64 10.01
C ASN A 55 -31.33 -15.99 11.39
N LEU A 56 -30.15 -15.43 11.73
CA LEU A 56 -29.84 -14.75 12.98
C LEU A 56 -29.81 -15.64 14.24
N GLU A 57 -29.83 -16.96 14.08
CA GLU A 57 -29.59 -17.87 15.19
C GLU A 57 -28.12 -17.83 15.62
N GLU A 58 -27.90 -17.64 16.93
CA GLU A 58 -26.59 -17.68 17.58
C GLU A 58 -25.93 -19.05 17.40
N ILE A 59 -24.63 -19.04 17.08
CA ILE A 59 -23.81 -20.25 16.95
C ILE A 59 -22.39 -20.00 17.47
N ASP A 60 -21.80 -21.05 18.05
CA ASP A 60 -20.35 -21.13 18.16
C ASP A 60 -19.81 -21.77 16.88
N PHE A 61 -19.30 -20.93 15.99
CA PHE A 61 -18.76 -21.37 14.71
C PHE A 61 -17.42 -22.06 14.88
N GLU A 62 -17.38 -23.34 14.48
CA GLU A 62 -16.15 -24.12 14.37
C GLU A 62 -15.80 -24.39 12.91
N LEU A 63 -14.55 -24.10 12.57
CA LEU A 63 -14.05 -24.29 11.22
C LEU A 63 -13.77 -25.77 10.94
N ARG A 64 -14.56 -26.40 10.07
CA ARG A 64 -14.32 -27.78 9.63
C ARG A 64 -13.07 -27.96 8.76
N LYS A 65 -12.79 -27.00 7.88
CA LYS A 65 -11.61 -26.99 7.00
C LYS A 65 -11.18 -25.54 6.74
N GLY A 66 -9.92 -25.25 7.01
CA GLY A 66 -9.38 -23.90 7.01
C GLY A 66 -8.19 -23.67 6.11
N ARG A 67 -7.73 -22.42 6.10
CA ARG A 67 -6.39 -22.09 5.61
C ARG A 67 -5.36 -22.77 6.51
N HIS A 68 -4.30 -23.29 5.90
CA HIS A 68 -3.20 -23.93 6.63
C HIS A 68 -2.17 -22.91 7.12
N ASP A 69 -2.15 -21.73 6.50
CA ASP A 69 -1.20 -20.66 6.68
C ASP A 69 -1.68 -19.68 7.78
N PRO A 70 -1.05 -19.69 8.98
CA PRO A 70 -1.48 -18.86 10.12
C PRO A 70 -1.06 -17.38 9.99
N CYS A 71 -0.21 -17.05 9.02
CA CYS A 71 0.30 -15.70 8.81
C CYS A 71 0.24 -15.33 7.32
N VAL A 72 -0.59 -14.35 6.97
CA VAL A 72 -0.66 -13.81 5.60
C VAL A 72 0.56 -12.96 5.25
N GLY A 73 1.23 -12.39 6.26
CA GLY A 73 2.33 -11.44 6.09
C GLY A 73 3.52 -12.02 5.33
N VAL A 74 3.80 -13.32 5.49
CA VAL A 74 4.95 -14.00 4.86
C VAL A 74 4.91 -13.89 3.33
N ARG A 75 3.71 -13.89 2.74
CA ARG A 75 3.53 -13.75 1.28
C ARG A 75 3.07 -12.37 0.84
N ALA A 76 2.78 -11.48 1.78
CA ALA A 76 2.15 -10.20 1.47
C ALA A 76 3.10 -9.23 0.75
N GLY A 77 4.42 -9.35 0.96
CA GLY A 77 5.43 -8.49 0.34
C GLY A 77 5.28 -8.40 -1.18
N VAL A 78 5.29 -9.55 -1.86
CA VAL A 78 5.18 -9.61 -3.33
C VAL A 78 3.87 -9.00 -3.83
N THR A 79 2.76 -9.22 -3.13
CA THR A 79 1.46 -8.63 -3.49
C THR A 79 1.46 -7.12 -3.32
N LEU A 80 2.05 -6.62 -2.23
CA LEU A 80 2.18 -5.17 -1.98
C LEU A 80 3.09 -4.51 -3.01
N GLU A 81 4.24 -5.10 -3.32
CA GLU A 81 5.17 -4.60 -4.33
C GLU A 81 4.49 -4.50 -5.69
N SER A 82 3.78 -5.56 -6.11
CA SER A 82 3.00 -5.58 -7.35
C SER A 82 1.93 -4.48 -7.36
N ARG A 83 1.21 -4.30 -6.25
CA ARG A 83 0.16 -3.28 -6.13
C ARG A 83 0.73 -1.87 -6.25
N VAL A 84 1.85 -1.60 -5.57
CA VAL A 84 2.55 -0.31 -5.62
C VAL A 84 3.09 -0.04 -7.01
N ALA A 85 3.66 -1.02 -7.71
CA ALA A 85 4.13 -0.85 -9.08
C ALA A 85 3.00 -0.43 -10.04
N ILE A 86 1.82 -1.05 -9.92
CA ILE A 86 0.64 -0.67 -10.71
C ILE A 86 0.21 0.77 -10.40
N ASP A 87 0.17 1.16 -9.12
CA ASP A 87 -0.21 2.53 -8.74
C ASP A 87 0.79 3.57 -9.23
N LEU A 88 2.08 3.28 -9.16
CA LEU A 88 3.12 4.17 -9.66
C LEU A 88 3.04 4.35 -11.17
N LEU A 89 2.82 3.26 -11.91
CA LEU A 89 2.59 3.34 -13.36
C LEU A 89 1.38 4.22 -13.67
N ASN A 90 0.26 4.03 -12.95
CA ASN A 90 -0.92 4.86 -13.15
C ASN A 90 -0.64 6.34 -12.84
N ALA A 91 0.06 6.64 -11.75
CA ALA A 91 0.45 8.02 -11.40
C ALA A 91 1.32 8.67 -12.48
N VAL A 92 2.28 7.92 -13.02
CA VAL A 92 3.14 8.38 -14.13
C VAL A 92 2.33 8.64 -15.39
N LEU A 93 1.42 7.73 -15.76
CA LEU A 93 0.57 7.89 -16.94
C LEU A 93 -0.37 9.08 -16.82
N MET A 94 -1.00 9.29 -15.64
CA MET A 94 -1.84 10.46 -15.38
C MET A 94 -1.04 11.76 -15.51
N HIS A 95 0.19 11.79 -14.98
CA HIS A 95 1.06 12.95 -15.12
C HIS A 95 1.47 13.19 -16.58
N ALA A 96 1.89 12.16 -17.31
CA ALA A 96 2.24 12.26 -18.72
C ALA A 96 1.05 12.74 -19.58
N ALA A 97 -0.16 12.27 -19.29
CA ALA A 97 -1.38 12.71 -19.96
C ALA A 97 -1.75 14.18 -19.68
N SER A 98 -1.25 14.77 -18.60
CA SER A 98 -1.42 16.21 -18.35
C SER A 98 -0.48 17.09 -19.19
N HIS A 99 0.54 16.49 -19.81
CA HIS A 99 1.51 17.13 -20.70
C HIS A 99 1.38 16.60 -22.14
N VAL A 100 0.14 16.46 -22.63
CA VAL A 100 -0.14 16.11 -24.03
C VAL A 100 0.35 17.25 -24.94
N ALA A 101 1.58 17.14 -25.42
CA ALA A 101 1.99 17.84 -26.63
C ALA A 101 1.22 17.19 -27.79
N PRO A 102 0.42 17.93 -28.58
CA PRO A 102 -0.33 17.38 -29.72
C PRO A 102 0.57 16.60 -30.70
N ASP A 103 1.82 17.04 -30.82
CA ASP A 103 2.89 16.50 -31.63
C ASP A 103 3.41 15.14 -31.13
N ALA A 104 3.22 14.81 -29.84
CA ALA A 104 3.62 13.52 -29.27
C ALA A 104 2.73 12.34 -29.74
N PHE A 105 1.62 12.60 -30.44
CA PHE A 105 0.68 11.60 -30.94
C PHE A 105 0.62 11.52 -32.48
N ARG A 106 1.55 12.17 -33.19
CA ARG A 106 1.69 11.98 -34.64
C ARG A 106 2.33 10.62 -34.91
N LEU A 107 1.49 9.65 -35.25
CA LEU A 107 1.92 8.31 -35.66
C LEU A 107 2.60 8.30 -37.04
N PHE A 108 2.39 9.34 -37.86
CA PHE A 108 3.05 9.57 -39.15
C PHE A 108 3.20 11.09 -39.39
N GLU A 109 4.18 11.49 -40.21
CA GLU A 109 4.37 12.89 -40.66
C GLU A 109 3.14 13.49 -41.33
#